data_AF-A0AAD5L185-F1
#
_entry.id   AF-A0AAD5L185-F1
#
_cell.length_a   1.000
_cell.length_b   1.000
_cell.length_c   1.000
_cell.angle_alpha   90.00
_cell.angle_beta   90.00
_cell.angle_gamma   90.00
#
_symmetry.space_group_name_H-M   'P 1'
#
loop_
_entity.id
_entity.type
_entity.pdbx_description
1 polymer ?
#
loop_
_entity_poly.entity_id
_entity_poly.type
_entity_poly.pdbx_seq_one_letter_code
_entity_poly.pdbx_strand_id
1 'polypeptide(L)'
;MLPRVIRQTIFSSSHRFSHVKNVLPKILRSHRRNLVTSVDPSSGLSEEQQQIYKTALNFAHQEMRPHMAEWDEHEMFPVDTMKKAAALGFGAIYARDEFGGTGLSRLDASIVFEALSQGCVSTTAYISIHNMCAWMIDTFGSEDLRKHWVPQLASMEKLASYCLTEPGAGSDAGSLSTSAKKSGGDLILNGSKAFISGGGDTDVYLIMCRTGEPGPKGISCVLVEKGTPGLSFGKKEKKIGWNSQPTRAVILEDCRVPISNIIGKEGQGFSIAMKGLNGGRINIASCSLGAAQASLEISKDHLQVRKQFGKPLADFQHNQFQIARMATKLIASRMMIRNAATALEESHPNHVTLCSMAKLYATEACFEIVNTALQLHGGYGYLKDYPIQQYLRDIRVHLILEGTNEVMQMVIAKDILKFK
;
A
#
# COMPACT_ATOMS: atom_id res chain seq x y z
N MET A 1 -19.65 12.39 8.38
CA MET A 1 -19.40 13.84 8.56
C MET A 1 -17.91 14.04 8.27
N LEU A 2 -17.52 14.39 7.02
CA LEU A 2 -16.12 14.45 6.57
C LEU A 2 -15.15 15.06 7.61
N PRO A 3 -13.98 14.44 7.86
CA PRO A 3 -12.92 15.01 8.71
C PRO A 3 -12.53 16.42 8.27
N ARG A 4 -12.19 17.30 9.24
CA ARG A 4 -11.95 18.74 9.00
C ARG A 4 -10.92 19.02 7.90
N VAL A 5 -9.87 18.20 7.82
CA VAL A 5 -8.79 18.29 6.81
C VAL A 5 -9.33 18.05 5.40
N ILE A 6 -10.10 16.97 5.21
CA ILE A 6 -10.66 16.62 3.90
C ILE A 6 -11.75 17.63 3.49
N ARG A 7 -12.57 18.14 4.42
CA ARG A 7 -13.52 19.24 4.13
C ARG A 7 -12.80 20.48 3.60
N GLN A 8 -11.74 20.94 4.26
CA GLN A 8 -11.02 22.14 3.83
C GLN A 8 -10.39 21.95 2.44
N THR A 9 -9.90 20.76 2.11
CA THR A 9 -9.31 20.45 0.80
C THR A 9 -10.36 20.27 -0.30
N ILE A 10 -11.46 19.55 -0.05
CA ILE A 10 -12.55 19.35 -1.03
C ILE A 10 -13.24 20.69 -1.36
N PHE A 11 -13.49 21.54 -0.35
CA PHE A 11 -14.15 22.83 -0.60
C PHE A 11 -13.19 23.89 -1.16
N SER A 12 -11.90 23.90 -0.80
CA SER A 12 -10.93 24.87 -1.36
C SER A 12 -10.45 24.53 -2.77
N SER A 13 -10.38 23.25 -3.14
CA SER A 13 -10.03 22.82 -4.51
C SER A 13 -11.11 23.18 -5.54
N SER A 14 -12.36 23.34 -5.10
CA SER A 14 -13.47 23.80 -5.96
C SER A 14 -13.32 25.25 -6.47
N HIS A 15 -12.44 26.06 -5.87
CA HIS A 15 -12.28 27.49 -6.19
C HIS A 15 -10.94 27.86 -6.86
N ARG A 16 -10.00 26.91 -7.01
CA ARG A 16 -8.66 27.19 -7.60
C ARG A 16 -8.50 26.83 -9.08
N PHE A 17 -9.54 26.34 -9.75
CA PHE A 17 -9.47 25.96 -11.17
C PHE A 17 -10.41 26.82 -12.03
N SER A 18 -10.15 28.12 -12.15
CA SER A 18 -10.94 28.99 -13.05
C SER A 18 -10.14 29.76 -14.09
N HIS A 19 -8.80 29.67 -14.14
CA HIS A 19 -8.01 30.53 -15.03
C HIS A 19 -6.94 29.78 -15.83
N VAL A 20 -7.37 28.97 -16.82
CA VAL A 20 -6.62 28.79 -18.09
C VAL A 20 -7.66 28.51 -19.18
N LYS A 21 -8.02 29.54 -19.96
CA LYS A 21 -8.77 29.38 -21.21
C LYS A 21 -7.80 29.48 -22.39
N ASN A 22 -7.91 28.49 -23.29
CA ASN A 22 -7.46 28.48 -24.68
C ASN A 22 -5.95 28.45 -24.95
N VAL A 23 -5.41 27.29 -25.33
CA VAL A 23 -4.96 26.96 -26.71
C VAL A 23 -4.66 25.43 -26.76
N LEU A 24 -5.60 24.62 -27.24
CA LEU A 24 -5.34 23.24 -27.72
C LEU A 24 -6.46 22.84 -28.71
N PRO A 25 -6.18 22.03 -29.75
CA PRO A 25 -7.09 21.83 -30.88
C PRO A 25 -8.37 21.07 -30.48
N LYS A 26 -9.46 21.33 -31.22
CA LYS A 26 -10.84 20.84 -31.08
C LYS A 26 -11.08 19.31 -31.03
N ILE A 27 -10.06 18.47 -30.82
CA ILE A 27 -10.16 17.00 -30.82
C ILE A 27 -10.49 16.42 -29.42
N LEU A 28 -10.43 17.20 -28.35
CA LEU A 28 -10.62 16.72 -26.97
C LEU A 28 -12.05 16.90 -26.39
N ARG A 29 -13.07 17.22 -27.20
CA ARG A 29 -14.42 17.57 -26.70
C ARG A 29 -15.54 16.55 -26.92
N SER A 30 -15.28 15.31 -27.32
CA SER A 30 -16.36 14.36 -27.66
C SER A 30 -16.36 12.99 -26.98
N HIS A 31 -15.66 12.78 -25.86
CA HIS A 31 -15.59 11.45 -25.24
C HIS A 31 -15.93 11.45 -23.75
N ARG A 32 -17.18 11.77 -23.40
CA ARG A 32 -17.85 11.02 -22.30
C ARG A 32 -18.11 9.61 -22.83
N ARG A 33 -17.06 8.80 -22.98
CA ARG A 33 -17.21 7.39 -23.33
C ARG A 33 -17.83 6.71 -22.11
N ASN A 34 -18.96 6.03 -22.35
CA ASN A 34 -19.61 5.13 -21.41
C ASN A 34 -18.56 4.32 -20.65
N LEU A 35 -18.30 4.68 -19.38
CA LEU A 35 -17.72 3.73 -18.45
C LEU A 35 -18.71 2.55 -18.45
N VAL A 36 -18.19 1.38 -18.76
CA VAL A 36 -18.97 0.15 -18.65
C VAL A 36 -19.37 0.05 -17.18
N THR A 37 -20.65 0.26 -16.89
CA THR A 37 -21.20 0.36 -15.53
C THR A 37 -20.88 -0.85 -14.67
N SER A 38 -20.64 -2.02 -15.27
CA SER A 38 -20.39 -3.26 -14.56
C SER A 38 -19.01 -3.39 -13.92
N VAL A 39 -18.03 -2.57 -14.30
CA VAL A 39 -16.69 -2.54 -13.68
C VAL A 39 -16.34 -1.20 -13.04
N ASP A 40 -17.32 -0.32 -12.92
CA ASP A 40 -17.14 0.98 -12.27
C ASP A 40 -16.70 0.79 -10.81
N PRO A 41 -15.50 1.24 -10.43
CA PRO A 41 -15.00 1.12 -9.06
C PRO A 41 -15.85 1.88 -8.04
N SER A 42 -16.64 2.86 -8.49
CA SER A 42 -17.52 3.67 -7.63
C SER A 42 -18.85 2.99 -7.30
N SER A 43 -19.19 1.89 -7.99
CA SER A 43 -20.42 1.15 -7.75
C SER A 43 -20.49 0.60 -6.31
N GLY A 44 -21.63 0.82 -5.65
CA GLY A 44 -21.88 0.42 -4.26
C GLY A 44 -21.22 1.31 -3.19
N LEU A 45 -20.55 2.40 -3.57
CA LEU A 45 -19.98 3.37 -2.64
C LEU A 45 -20.98 4.47 -2.26
N SER A 46 -20.88 5.00 -1.04
CA SER A 46 -21.60 6.21 -0.63
C SER A 46 -21.12 7.44 -1.41
N GLU A 47 -21.90 8.52 -1.45
CA GLU A 47 -21.49 9.76 -2.13
C GLU A 47 -20.16 10.31 -1.59
N GLU A 48 -19.93 10.21 -0.28
CA GLU A 48 -18.68 10.61 0.37
C GLU A 48 -17.50 9.77 -0.14
N GLN A 49 -17.68 8.45 -0.20
CA GLN A 49 -16.69 7.51 -0.72
C GLN A 49 -16.40 7.69 -2.21
N GLN A 50 -17.42 8.03 -3.01
CA GLN A 50 -17.24 8.35 -4.43
C GLN A 50 -16.39 9.61 -4.62
N GLN A 51 -16.56 10.63 -3.77
CA GLN A 51 -15.73 11.84 -3.80
C GLN A 51 -14.29 11.56 -3.35
N ILE A 52 -14.10 10.74 -2.32
CA ILE A 52 -12.78 10.28 -1.89
C ILE A 52 -12.07 9.55 -3.04
N TYR A 53 -12.75 8.58 -3.66
CA TYR A 53 -12.24 7.83 -4.81
C TYR A 53 -11.83 8.77 -5.95
N LYS A 54 -12.72 9.68 -6.34
CA LYS A 54 -12.47 10.63 -7.43
C LYS A 54 -11.29 11.55 -7.13
N THR A 55 -11.15 12.02 -5.90
CA THR A 55 -10.04 12.88 -5.48
C THR A 55 -8.72 12.14 -5.59
N ALA A 56 -8.65 10.91 -5.04
CA ALA A 56 -7.47 10.07 -5.13
C ALA A 56 -7.13 9.69 -6.58
N LEU A 57 -8.13 9.37 -7.41
CA LEU A 57 -7.92 8.99 -8.81
C LEU A 57 -7.40 10.18 -9.65
N ASN A 58 -7.96 11.37 -9.44
CA ASN A 58 -7.47 12.58 -10.11
C ASN A 58 -6.02 12.86 -9.74
N PHE A 59 -5.66 12.75 -8.45
CA PHE A 59 -4.29 12.89 -7.99
C PHE A 59 -3.38 11.84 -8.63
N ALA A 60 -3.81 10.57 -8.65
CA ALA A 60 -3.07 9.47 -9.27
C ALA A 60 -2.75 9.75 -10.75
N HIS A 61 -3.73 10.24 -11.52
CA HIS A 61 -3.54 10.54 -12.94
C HIS A 61 -2.72 11.79 -13.22
N GLN A 62 -2.76 12.79 -12.35
CA GLN A 62 -2.09 14.08 -12.57
C GLN A 62 -0.67 14.11 -11.98
N GLU A 63 -0.47 13.53 -10.80
CA GLU A 63 0.75 13.71 -10.01
C GLU A 63 1.59 12.43 -9.88
N MET A 64 1.03 11.25 -10.23
CA MET A 64 1.74 9.97 -10.14
C MET A 64 1.99 9.34 -11.51
N ARG A 65 0.93 9.18 -12.29
CA ARG A 65 0.96 8.48 -13.58
C ARG A 65 2.00 9.03 -14.56
N PRO A 66 2.14 10.36 -14.74
CA PRO A 66 3.11 10.91 -15.70
C PRO A 66 4.57 10.62 -15.33
N HIS A 67 4.86 10.41 -14.04
CA HIS A 67 6.20 10.22 -13.50
C HIS A 67 6.54 8.76 -13.18
N MET A 68 5.55 7.86 -13.25
CA MET A 68 5.67 6.45 -12.83
C MET A 68 6.87 5.72 -13.47
N ALA A 69 7.09 5.91 -14.77
CA ALA A 69 8.18 5.28 -15.51
C ALA A 69 9.55 5.86 -15.13
N GLU A 70 9.62 7.18 -14.94
CA GLU A 70 10.84 7.88 -14.53
C GLU A 70 11.29 7.45 -13.14
N TRP A 71 10.34 7.35 -12.19
CA TRP A 71 10.63 6.86 -10.85
C TRP A 71 11.06 5.40 -10.81
N ASP A 72 10.55 4.56 -11.70
CA ASP A 72 10.97 3.16 -11.82
C ASP A 72 12.39 3.04 -12.36
N GLU A 73 12.67 3.71 -13.47
CA GLU A 73 13.93 3.59 -14.20
C GLU A 73 15.10 4.16 -13.41
N HIS A 74 14.89 5.29 -12.73
CA HIS A 74 15.90 5.94 -11.91
C HIS A 74 15.79 5.58 -10.43
N GLU A 75 14.89 4.65 -10.09
CA GLU A 75 14.61 4.20 -8.73
C GLU A 75 14.44 5.38 -7.73
N MET A 76 13.71 6.42 -8.14
CA MET A 76 13.56 7.65 -7.38
C MET A 76 12.48 7.55 -6.33
N PHE A 77 12.77 8.03 -5.13
CA PHE A 77 11.82 8.09 -4.02
C PHE A 77 11.03 9.42 -4.06
N PRO A 78 9.73 9.41 -4.42
CA PRO A 78 9.03 10.65 -4.80
C PRO A 78 8.45 11.38 -3.58
N VAL A 79 9.32 11.85 -2.68
CA VAL A 79 8.95 12.50 -1.41
C VAL A 79 8.01 13.68 -1.63
N ASP A 80 8.28 14.54 -2.60
CA ASP A 80 7.45 15.72 -2.87
C ASP A 80 6.04 15.35 -3.32
N THR A 81 5.89 14.33 -4.17
CA THR A 81 4.57 13.82 -4.55
C THR A 81 3.85 13.22 -3.35
N MET A 82 4.54 12.48 -2.50
CA MET A 82 3.93 11.91 -1.29
C MET A 82 3.45 13.00 -0.33
N LYS A 83 4.20 14.10 -0.16
CA LYS A 83 3.75 15.28 0.61
C LYS A 83 2.50 15.92 -0.01
N LYS A 84 2.41 16.02 -1.33
CA LYS A 84 1.17 16.47 -2.00
C LYS A 84 0.00 15.52 -1.74
N ALA A 85 0.23 14.21 -1.74
CA ALA A 85 -0.80 13.22 -1.38
C ALA A 85 -1.23 13.39 0.10
N ALA A 86 -0.28 13.64 0.99
CA ALA A 86 -0.52 13.89 2.40
C ALA A 86 -1.38 15.15 2.64
N ALA A 87 -1.17 16.22 1.85
CA ALA A 87 -2.01 17.42 1.87
C ALA A 87 -3.48 17.16 1.48
N LEU A 88 -3.77 16.05 0.79
CA LEU A 88 -5.13 15.58 0.52
C LEU A 88 -5.70 14.68 1.63
N GLY A 89 -4.91 14.41 2.68
CA GLY A 89 -5.27 13.52 3.79
C GLY A 89 -4.80 12.07 3.62
N PHE A 90 -3.91 11.77 2.68
CA PHE A 90 -3.48 10.39 2.39
C PHE A 90 -2.23 9.93 3.16
N GLY A 91 -1.65 10.78 4.01
CA GLY A 91 -0.47 10.45 4.83
C GLY A 91 -0.79 9.60 6.07
N ALA A 92 -1.96 9.80 6.69
CA ALA A 92 -2.39 9.02 7.86
C ALA A 92 -3.92 8.84 7.86
N ILE A 93 -4.40 8.05 6.89
CA ILE A 93 -5.81 7.87 6.54
C ILE A 93 -6.62 7.33 7.72
N TYR A 94 -6.15 6.25 8.36
CA TYR A 94 -6.88 5.58 9.43
C TYR A 94 -6.23 5.77 10.82
N ALA A 95 -5.38 6.78 10.96
CA ALA A 95 -5.00 7.30 12.27
C ALA A 95 -6.06 8.30 12.74
N ARG A 96 -6.23 8.44 14.07
CA ARG A 96 -7.20 9.37 14.67
C ARG A 96 -6.90 10.82 14.30
N ASP A 97 -7.95 11.63 14.26
CA ASP A 97 -7.89 13.04 13.85
C ASP A 97 -7.25 13.97 14.90
N GLU A 98 -7.21 13.54 16.16
CA GLU A 98 -6.63 14.26 17.31
C GLU A 98 -5.27 14.92 17.01
N PHE A 99 -4.38 14.20 16.29
CA PHE A 99 -3.03 14.67 15.96
C PHE A 99 -2.75 14.71 14.45
N GLY A 100 -3.79 14.96 13.63
CA GLY A 100 -3.63 15.22 12.20
C GLY A 100 -3.89 14.03 11.28
N GLY A 101 -4.21 12.84 11.81
CA GLY A 101 -4.80 11.77 11.00
C GLY A 101 -6.16 12.20 10.41
N THR A 102 -6.71 11.40 9.51
CA THR A 102 -8.05 11.71 8.96
C THR A 102 -9.17 10.94 9.65
N GLY A 103 -8.89 9.87 10.40
CA GLY A 103 -9.92 9.06 11.06
C GLY A 103 -10.87 8.38 10.08
N LEU A 104 -10.46 8.20 8.82
CA LEU A 104 -11.22 7.47 7.82
C LEU A 104 -11.17 5.96 8.10
N SER A 105 -12.20 5.25 7.64
CA SER A 105 -12.34 3.81 7.89
C SER A 105 -11.34 2.98 7.08
N ARG A 106 -11.23 1.69 7.43
CA ARG A 106 -10.49 0.70 6.60
C ARG A 106 -11.03 0.60 5.17
N LEU A 107 -12.34 0.73 4.98
CA LEU A 107 -12.95 0.71 3.65
C LEU A 107 -12.54 1.94 2.83
N ASP A 108 -12.56 3.12 3.44
CA ASP A 108 -12.13 4.36 2.77
C ASP A 108 -10.65 4.31 2.39
N ALA A 109 -9.79 3.76 3.26
CA ALA A 109 -8.39 3.53 2.95
C ALA A 109 -8.19 2.58 1.75
N SER A 110 -8.94 1.49 1.68
CA SER A 110 -8.92 0.59 0.51
C SER A 110 -9.30 1.33 -0.77
N ILE A 111 -10.30 2.20 -0.73
CA ILE A 111 -10.76 2.99 -1.89
C ILE A 111 -9.66 3.95 -2.35
N VAL A 112 -8.99 4.63 -1.41
CA VAL A 112 -7.86 5.52 -1.72
C VAL A 112 -6.70 4.74 -2.35
N PHE A 113 -6.28 3.62 -1.74
CA PHE A 113 -5.16 2.84 -2.27
C PHE A 113 -5.46 2.18 -3.63
N GLU A 114 -6.70 1.75 -3.86
CA GLU A 114 -7.16 1.29 -5.18
C GLU A 114 -7.02 2.39 -6.23
N ALA A 115 -7.44 3.62 -5.92
CA ALA A 115 -7.36 4.76 -6.84
C ALA A 115 -5.90 5.19 -7.11
N LEU A 116 -5.09 5.38 -6.07
CA LEU A 116 -3.69 5.79 -6.19
C LEU A 116 -2.83 4.79 -6.98
N SER A 117 -3.13 3.49 -6.86
CA SER A 117 -2.39 2.43 -7.54
C SER A 117 -2.64 2.40 -9.05
N GLN A 118 -3.68 3.07 -9.56
CA GLN A 118 -3.84 3.33 -11.01
C GLN A 118 -2.86 4.39 -11.54
N GLY A 119 -2.20 5.13 -10.65
CA GLY A 119 -1.12 6.05 -10.98
C GLY A 119 0.24 5.36 -10.92
N CYS A 120 0.63 4.89 -9.73
CA CYS A 120 1.87 4.16 -9.49
C CYS A 120 1.71 3.20 -8.30
N VAL A 121 1.81 1.90 -8.56
CA VAL A 121 1.66 0.85 -7.53
C VAL A 121 2.79 0.92 -6.51
N SER A 122 4.04 0.97 -6.95
CA SER A 122 5.22 1.05 -6.08
C SER A 122 5.11 2.17 -5.05
N THR A 123 4.76 3.39 -5.47
CA THR A 123 4.63 4.54 -4.57
C THR A 123 3.43 4.39 -3.64
N THR A 124 2.29 3.89 -4.15
CA THR A 124 1.09 3.67 -3.32
C THR A 124 1.31 2.62 -2.24
N ALA A 125 2.00 1.53 -2.57
CA ALA A 125 2.35 0.50 -1.61
C ALA A 125 3.24 1.04 -0.48
N TYR A 126 4.20 1.92 -0.81
CA TYR A 126 4.98 2.61 0.22
C TYR A 126 4.11 3.54 1.09
N ILE A 127 3.22 4.33 0.50
CA ILE A 127 2.27 5.17 1.26
C ILE A 127 1.43 4.30 2.20
N SER A 128 1.06 3.09 1.79
CA SER A 128 0.35 2.14 2.64
C SER A 128 1.18 1.67 3.85
N ILE A 129 2.44 1.31 3.64
CA ILE A 129 3.38 0.93 4.71
C ILE A 129 3.56 2.09 5.69
N HIS A 130 3.74 3.31 5.17
CA HIS A 130 3.83 4.52 5.96
C HIS A 130 2.57 4.71 6.83
N ASN A 131 1.37 4.58 6.24
CA ASN A 131 0.10 4.65 6.97
C ASN A 131 -0.02 3.58 8.07
N MET A 132 0.52 2.38 7.84
CA MET A 132 0.58 1.32 8.86
C MET A 132 1.45 1.75 10.05
N CYS A 133 2.63 2.34 9.81
CA CYS A 133 3.48 2.87 10.87
C CYS A 133 2.79 4.00 11.65
N ALA A 134 2.21 4.98 10.95
CA ALA A 134 1.49 6.08 11.57
C ALA A 134 0.35 5.58 12.48
N TRP A 135 -0.41 4.58 12.02
CA TRP A 135 -1.46 3.95 12.81
C TRP A 135 -0.95 3.15 14.01
N MET A 136 0.18 2.44 13.89
CA MET A 136 0.76 1.73 15.04
C MET A 136 1.17 2.71 16.14
N ILE A 137 1.80 3.83 15.76
CA ILE A 137 2.16 4.91 16.69
C ILE A 137 0.90 5.53 17.29
N ASP A 138 -0.08 5.90 16.46
CA ASP A 138 -1.31 6.49 16.96
C ASP A 138 -2.01 5.53 17.92
N THR A 139 -2.21 4.26 17.56
CA THR A 139 -3.07 3.34 18.31
C THR A 139 -2.42 2.84 19.60
N PHE A 140 -1.12 2.56 19.59
CA PHE A 140 -0.42 1.86 20.68
C PHE A 140 0.67 2.70 21.35
N GLY A 141 1.07 3.83 20.76
CA GLY A 141 2.07 4.71 21.35
C GLY A 141 1.56 5.41 22.61
N SER A 142 2.51 5.83 23.46
CA SER A 142 2.21 6.76 24.54
C SER A 142 1.69 8.08 23.98
N GLU A 143 1.03 8.88 24.82
CA GLU A 143 0.53 10.19 24.40
C GLU A 143 1.64 11.09 23.85
N ASP A 144 2.84 11.04 24.44
CA ASP A 144 4.01 11.78 23.98
C ASP A 144 4.47 11.34 22.58
N LEU A 145 4.56 10.02 22.34
CA LEU A 145 4.90 9.50 21.01
C LEU A 145 3.85 9.90 19.98
N ARG A 146 2.56 9.83 20.33
CA ARG A 146 1.45 10.22 19.45
C ARG A 146 1.51 11.70 19.09
N LYS A 147 1.60 12.57 20.10
CA LYS A 147 1.70 14.03 19.93
C LYS A 147 2.89 14.44 19.09
N HIS A 148 4.02 13.78 19.28
CA HIS A 148 5.24 14.11 18.54
C HIS A 148 5.19 13.60 17.10
N TRP A 149 4.89 12.33 16.87
CA TRP A 149 5.10 11.69 15.56
C TRP A 149 3.90 11.75 14.63
N VAL A 150 2.67 11.62 15.12
CA VAL A 150 1.49 11.53 14.24
C VAL A 150 1.33 12.76 13.33
N PRO A 151 1.52 14.01 13.79
CA PRO A 151 1.41 15.18 12.90
C PRO A 151 2.46 15.21 11.78
N GLN A 152 3.70 14.81 12.11
CA GLN A 152 4.82 14.80 11.16
C GLN A 152 4.67 13.68 10.12
N LEU A 153 4.11 12.54 10.51
CA LEU A 153 3.80 11.44 9.60
C LEU A 153 2.55 11.75 8.76
N ALA A 154 1.49 12.31 9.36
CA ALA A 154 0.27 12.64 8.65
C ALA A 154 0.49 13.66 7.51
N SER A 155 1.44 14.59 7.69
CA SER A 155 1.88 15.53 6.66
C SER A 155 2.93 14.97 5.70
N MET A 156 3.47 13.78 5.99
CA MET A 156 4.64 13.18 5.33
C MET A 156 5.86 14.12 5.27
N GLU A 157 5.96 15.07 6.23
CA GLU A 157 7.20 15.80 6.49
C GLU A 157 8.29 14.83 6.92
N LYS A 158 7.90 13.88 7.78
CA LYS A 158 8.69 12.72 8.16
C LYS A 158 8.09 11.47 7.57
N LEU A 159 8.96 10.54 7.21
CA LEU A 159 8.59 9.27 6.60
C LEU A 159 8.98 8.11 7.52
N ALA A 160 8.20 7.04 7.46
CA ALA A 160 8.34 5.89 8.34
C ALA A 160 8.60 4.59 7.57
N SER A 161 9.30 3.67 8.24
CA SER A 161 9.57 2.31 7.75
C SER A 161 9.20 1.28 8.80
N TYR A 162 8.59 0.18 8.34
CA TYR A 162 8.24 -0.96 9.18
C TYR A 162 9.34 -2.03 9.15
N CYS A 163 9.81 -2.46 10.31
CA CYS A 163 10.99 -3.31 10.43
C CYS A 163 10.71 -4.60 11.22
N LEU A 164 10.21 -5.62 10.52
CA LEU A 164 9.93 -6.94 11.09
C LEU A 164 10.92 -8.00 10.58
N THR A 165 10.97 -8.17 9.25
CA THR A 165 11.70 -9.24 8.57
C THR A 165 13.21 -9.17 8.81
N GLU A 166 13.82 -10.35 8.93
CA GLU A 166 15.25 -10.55 9.08
C GLU A 166 15.75 -11.54 8.02
N PRO A 167 17.07 -11.60 7.75
CA PRO A 167 17.63 -12.58 6.82
C PRO A 167 17.23 -14.03 7.15
N GLY A 168 17.12 -14.37 8.44
CA GLY A 168 16.72 -15.69 8.92
C GLY A 168 15.23 -15.85 9.26
N ALA A 169 14.42 -14.78 9.22
CA ALA A 169 13.03 -14.80 9.67
C ALA A 169 12.13 -13.91 8.81
N GLY A 170 11.39 -14.54 7.88
CA GLY A 170 10.37 -13.91 7.03
C GLY A 170 8.96 -14.38 7.39
N SER A 171 8.52 -15.49 6.79
CA SER A 171 7.23 -16.11 7.09
C SER A 171 7.09 -16.53 8.55
N ASP A 172 8.19 -17.04 9.14
CA ASP A 172 8.30 -17.31 10.58
C ASP A 172 8.73 -16.04 11.34
N ALA A 173 7.88 -15.01 11.30
CA ALA A 173 8.20 -13.71 11.90
C ALA A 173 8.42 -13.76 13.43
N GLY A 174 7.93 -14.81 14.11
CA GLY A 174 8.04 -14.97 15.57
C GLY A 174 9.44 -15.40 16.04
N SER A 175 10.26 -15.94 15.14
CA SER A 175 11.63 -16.40 15.42
C SER A 175 12.71 -15.34 15.22
N LEU A 176 12.32 -14.06 15.03
CA LEU A 176 13.25 -12.94 14.90
C LEU A 176 14.32 -12.92 16.00
N SER A 177 15.52 -12.48 15.64
CA SER A 177 16.74 -12.55 16.46
C SER A 177 17.25 -11.18 16.90
N THR A 178 16.83 -10.08 16.24
CA THR A 178 17.17 -8.72 16.68
C THR A 178 16.77 -8.55 18.14
N SER A 179 17.74 -8.23 19.00
CA SER A 179 17.57 -8.13 20.44
C SER A 179 17.52 -6.68 20.90
N ALA A 180 16.88 -6.43 22.04
CA ALA A 180 16.87 -5.14 22.72
C ALA A 180 17.02 -5.37 24.22
N LYS A 181 18.21 -5.10 24.77
CA LYS A 181 18.52 -5.32 26.19
C LYS A 181 18.40 -4.02 26.97
N LYS A 182 17.75 -4.06 28.13
CA LYS A 182 17.67 -2.89 29.03
C LYS A 182 19.05 -2.55 29.59
N SER A 183 19.37 -1.26 29.60
CA SER A 183 20.57 -0.70 30.21
C SER A 183 20.22 0.65 30.83
N GLY A 184 19.90 0.66 32.12
CA GLY A 184 19.39 1.86 32.80
C GLY A 184 18.03 2.31 32.24
N GLY A 185 17.96 3.57 31.81
CA GLY A 185 16.76 4.16 31.17
C GLY A 185 16.60 3.85 29.68
N ASP A 186 17.53 3.09 29.09
CA ASP A 186 17.60 2.83 27.66
C ASP A 186 17.46 1.33 27.32
N LEU A 187 17.25 1.08 26.03
CA LEU A 187 17.40 -0.19 25.34
C LEU A 187 18.63 -0.14 24.44
N ILE A 188 19.40 -1.22 24.42
CA ILE A 188 20.52 -1.43 23.50
C ILE A 188 20.11 -2.48 22.49
N LEU A 189 19.92 -2.04 21.25
CA LEU A 189 19.45 -2.85 20.14
C LEU A 189 20.63 -3.42 19.35
N ASN A 190 20.57 -4.71 19.07
CA ASN A 190 21.57 -5.43 18.25
C ASN A 190 20.88 -6.40 17.31
N GLY A 191 21.18 -6.29 16.01
CA GLY A 191 20.63 -7.17 14.98
C GLY A 191 20.60 -6.55 13.59
N SER A 192 19.94 -7.24 12.66
CA SER A 192 19.79 -6.77 11.28
C SER A 192 18.42 -7.14 10.74
N LYS A 193 17.76 -6.16 10.13
CA LYS A 193 16.49 -6.29 9.44
C LYS A 193 16.72 -6.30 7.94
N ALA A 194 15.89 -7.04 7.22
CA ALA A 194 16.01 -7.24 5.77
C ALA A 194 14.78 -6.75 5.03
N PHE A 195 14.98 -6.30 3.78
CA PHE A 195 13.91 -5.87 2.87
C PHE A 195 13.09 -4.67 3.37
N ILE A 196 13.71 -3.73 4.08
CA ILE A 196 12.99 -2.60 4.66
C ILE A 196 12.69 -1.56 3.58
N SER A 197 11.41 -1.45 3.21
CA SER A 197 10.88 -0.38 2.36
C SER A 197 11.07 0.99 2.99
N GLY A 198 11.65 1.93 2.23
CA GLY A 198 12.07 3.24 2.73
C GLY A 198 13.42 3.25 3.45
N GLY A 199 14.05 2.08 3.65
CA GLY A 199 15.28 1.95 4.43
C GLY A 199 16.37 2.91 3.99
N GLY A 200 16.94 3.66 4.93
CA GLY A 200 18.00 4.64 4.69
C GLY A 200 17.51 6.02 4.24
N ASP A 201 16.30 6.13 3.72
CA ASP A 201 15.73 7.36 3.15
C ASP A 201 14.55 7.89 3.98
N THR A 202 14.02 7.10 4.91
CA THR A 202 12.99 7.49 5.90
C THR A 202 13.59 7.96 7.23
N ASP A 203 12.79 8.66 8.03
CA ASP A 203 13.21 9.31 9.27
C ASP A 203 13.01 8.46 10.52
N VAL A 204 12.02 7.56 10.51
CA VAL A 204 11.66 6.76 11.69
C VAL A 204 11.38 5.30 11.34
N TYR A 205 11.83 4.39 12.22
CA TYR A 205 11.79 2.95 12.01
C TYR A 205 11.05 2.30 13.17
N LEU A 206 9.97 1.56 12.86
CA LEU A 206 9.28 0.75 13.84
C LEU A 206 9.89 -0.65 13.85
N ILE A 207 10.76 -0.90 14.83
CA ILE A 207 11.57 -2.11 14.92
C ILE A 207 10.90 -3.11 15.85
N MET A 208 10.58 -4.28 15.30
CA MET A 208 10.17 -5.44 16.09
C MET A 208 11.41 -6.16 16.57
N CYS A 209 11.65 -6.15 17.88
CA CYS A 209 12.86 -6.72 18.50
C CYS A 209 12.53 -7.52 19.75
N ARG A 210 13.37 -8.48 20.08
CA ARG A 210 13.23 -9.37 21.23
C ARG A 210 13.77 -8.69 22.49
N THR A 211 12.88 -8.42 23.44
CA THR A 211 13.21 -7.90 24.77
C THR A 211 13.09 -8.98 25.86
N GLY A 212 12.35 -10.05 25.59
CA GLY A 212 12.13 -11.17 26.53
C GLY A 212 12.50 -12.53 25.92
N GLU A 213 11.80 -13.56 26.39
CA GLU A 213 12.04 -14.96 26.02
C GLU A 213 11.85 -15.26 24.51
N PRO A 214 12.36 -16.40 24.01
CA PRO A 214 12.10 -16.87 22.65
C PRO A 214 10.60 -16.95 22.31
N GLY A 215 10.29 -16.72 21.03
CA GLY A 215 8.93 -16.75 20.48
C GLY A 215 8.17 -15.42 20.56
N PRO A 216 6.88 -15.42 20.14
CA PRO A 216 6.08 -14.21 19.94
C PRO A 216 5.92 -13.29 21.16
N LYS A 217 5.81 -13.86 22.37
CA LYS A 217 5.54 -13.11 23.61
C LYS A 217 6.74 -12.30 24.10
N GLY A 218 7.95 -12.59 23.62
CA GLY A 218 9.16 -11.84 23.97
C GLY A 218 9.49 -10.71 23.01
N ILE A 219 8.64 -10.41 22.02
CA ILE A 219 8.87 -9.38 21.01
C ILE A 219 8.19 -8.07 21.43
N SER A 220 8.91 -6.97 21.33
CA SER A 220 8.44 -5.59 21.55
C SER A 220 8.53 -4.77 20.26
N CYS A 221 7.76 -3.69 20.17
CA CYS A 221 7.85 -2.71 19.10
C CYS A 221 8.58 -1.47 19.63
N VAL A 222 9.66 -1.06 18.98
CA VAL A 222 10.48 0.09 19.41
C VAL A 222 10.60 1.08 18.25
N LEU A 223 10.33 2.35 18.53
CA LEU A 223 10.54 3.44 17.60
C LEU A 223 12.01 3.88 17.62
N VAL A 224 12.67 3.86 16.47
CA VAL A 224 14.08 4.28 16.32
C VAL A 224 14.18 5.38 15.26
N GLU A 225 14.85 6.47 15.62
CA GLU A 225 15.02 7.62 14.73
C GLU A 225 16.27 7.48 13.86
N LYS A 226 16.18 7.92 12.60
CA LYS A 226 17.35 8.05 11.73
C LYS A 226 18.38 8.99 12.36
N GLY A 227 19.63 8.56 12.39
CA GLY A 227 20.73 9.30 13.01
C GLY A 227 21.03 8.88 14.45
N THR A 228 20.21 8.00 15.05
CA THR A 228 20.56 7.36 16.34
C THR A 228 21.90 6.62 16.19
N PRO A 229 22.91 6.88 17.06
CA PRO A 229 24.17 6.14 17.03
C PRO A 229 23.95 4.63 17.12
N GLY A 230 24.65 3.86 16.27
CA GLY A 230 24.47 2.42 16.14
C GLY A 230 23.40 1.98 15.13
N LEU A 231 22.59 2.90 14.59
CA LEU A 231 21.71 2.64 13.44
C LEU A 231 22.46 2.92 12.13
N SER A 232 22.55 1.91 11.27
CA SER A 232 23.10 2.05 9.92
C SER A 232 22.29 1.29 8.87
N PHE A 233 22.65 1.44 7.60
CA PHE A 233 21.89 0.90 6.47
C PHE A 233 22.78 0.16 5.49
N GLY A 234 22.27 -0.93 4.94
CA GLY A 234 22.91 -1.65 3.86
C GLY A 234 22.88 -0.89 2.52
N LYS A 235 23.37 -1.54 1.47
CA LYS A 235 23.20 -1.05 0.10
C LYS A 235 21.71 -1.01 -0.29
N LYS A 236 21.39 -0.21 -1.30
CA LYS A 236 20.08 -0.27 -1.97
C LYS A 236 19.99 -1.54 -2.80
N GLU A 237 18.96 -2.35 -2.53
CA GLU A 237 18.73 -3.61 -3.24
C GLU A 237 18.11 -3.36 -4.62
N LYS A 238 18.66 -4.05 -5.63
CA LYS A 238 18.11 -4.06 -6.99
C LYS A 238 16.96 -5.06 -7.06
N LYS A 239 15.79 -4.62 -7.52
CA LYS A 239 14.54 -5.40 -7.50
C LYS A 239 13.91 -5.47 -8.88
N ILE A 240 12.97 -6.40 -9.06
CA ILE A 240 12.20 -6.54 -10.30
C ILE A 240 11.21 -5.38 -10.47
N GLY A 241 10.54 -5.01 -9.38
CA GLY A 241 9.59 -3.90 -9.29
C GLY A 241 9.68 -3.26 -7.92
N TRP A 242 8.72 -2.39 -7.60
CA TRP A 242 8.79 -1.54 -6.41
C TRP A 242 10.04 -0.65 -6.37
N ASN A 243 10.43 -0.12 -7.53
CA ASN A 243 11.69 0.60 -7.69
C ASN A 243 11.62 2.04 -7.19
N SER A 244 10.43 2.65 -7.10
CA SER A 244 10.27 3.99 -6.53
C SER A 244 10.46 4.04 -5.01
N GLN A 245 10.64 2.89 -4.34
CA GLN A 245 10.90 2.83 -2.91
C GLN A 245 12.26 2.15 -2.66
N PRO A 246 13.16 2.80 -1.89
CA PRO A 246 14.43 2.17 -1.54
C PRO A 246 14.16 0.97 -0.64
N THR A 247 14.90 -0.10 -0.88
CA THR A 247 14.85 -1.31 -0.05
C THR A 247 16.26 -1.58 0.41
N ARG A 248 16.46 -1.64 1.73
CA ARG A 248 17.79 -1.84 2.33
C ARG A 248 17.68 -2.77 3.54
N ALA A 249 18.82 -3.31 3.95
CA ALA A 249 18.97 -3.78 5.31
C ALA A 249 19.00 -2.59 6.28
N VAL A 250 18.43 -2.77 7.47
CA VAL A 250 18.58 -1.84 8.61
C VAL A 250 19.38 -2.57 9.68
N ILE A 251 20.53 -2.01 10.05
CA ILE A 251 21.53 -2.65 10.90
C ILE A 251 21.60 -1.88 12.22
N LEU A 252 21.62 -2.63 13.33
CA LEU A 252 21.64 -2.12 14.69
C LEU A 252 22.85 -2.72 15.40
N GLU A 253 23.80 -1.87 15.77
CA GLU A 253 25.02 -2.24 16.49
C GLU A 253 25.13 -1.34 17.72
N ASP A 254 24.86 -1.92 18.89
CA ASP A 254 24.76 -1.20 20.16
C ASP A 254 23.91 0.08 20.08
N CYS A 255 22.84 0.02 19.29
CA CYS A 255 21.95 1.15 19.03
C CYS A 255 21.14 1.48 20.29
N ARG A 256 21.42 2.64 20.89
CA ARG A 256 20.85 3.05 22.18
C ARG A 256 19.61 3.91 21.98
N VAL A 257 18.49 3.47 22.55
CA VAL A 257 17.19 4.12 22.41
C VAL A 257 16.49 4.21 23.77
N PRO A 258 15.85 5.33 24.15
CA PRO A 258 15.12 5.43 25.41
C PRO A 258 14.03 4.37 25.55
N ILE A 259 13.79 3.86 26.77
CA ILE A 259 12.68 2.92 27.03
C ILE A 259 11.31 3.55 26.69
N SER A 260 11.19 4.88 26.75
CA SER A 260 9.98 5.62 26.35
C SER A 260 9.61 5.47 24.87
N ASN A 261 10.52 4.96 24.03
CA ASN A 261 10.26 4.70 22.61
C ASN A 261 9.59 3.33 22.36
N ILE A 262 9.35 2.53 23.40
CA ILE A 262 8.52 1.33 23.27
C ILE A 262 7.10 1.75 22.88
N ILE A 263 6.58 1.18 21.80
CA ILE A 263 5.19 1.30 21.38
C ILE A 263 4.40 0.16 22.00
N GLY A 264 3.37 0.48 22.78
CA GLY A 264 2.62 -0.45 23.61
C GLY A 264 3.40 -0.85 24.87
N LYS A 265 3.24 -2.09 25.31
CA LYS A 265 4.01 -2.66 26.43
C LYS A 265 5.08 -3.61 25.91
N GLU A 266 6.10 -3.82 26.73
CA GLU A 266 7.10 -4.86 26.50
C GLU A 266 6.43 -6.23 26.27
N GLY A 267 6.86 -6.97 25.25
CA GLY A 267 6.28 -8.25 24.84
C GLY A 267 5.00 -8.16 23.99
N GLN A 268 4.48 -6.95 23.71
CA GLN A 268 3.30 -6.77 22.86
C GLN A 268 3.61 -6.56 21.37
N GLY A 269 4.88 -6.47 20.99
CA GLY A 269 5.32 -6.15 19.63
C GLY A 269 4.74 -7.11 18.57
N PHE A 270 4.75 -8.42 18.84
CA PHE A 270 4.19 -9.38 17.87
C PHE A 270 2.67 -9.23 17.71
N SER A 271 1.93 -8.94 18.78
CA SER A 271 0.49 -8.68 18.69
C SER A 271 0.20 -7.42 17.88
N ILE A 272 0.98 -6.35 18.09
CA ILE A 272 0.91 -5.11 17.30
C ILE A 272 1.21 -5.40 15.82
N ALA A 273 2.27 -6.16 15.53
CA ALA A 273 2.62 -6.60 14.18
C ALA A 273 1.46 -7.33 13.50
N MET A 274 0.86 -8.33 14.16
CA MET A 274 -0.25 -9.10 13.58
C MET A 274 -1.49 -8.24 13.31
N LYS A 275 -1.82 -7.28 14.19
CA LYS A 275 -2.91 -6.34 13.94
C LYS A 275 -2.61 -5.40 12.76
N GLY A 276 -1.37 -4.96 12.63
CA GLY A 276 -0.91 -4.18 11.47
C GLY A 276 -1.05 -4.95 10.16
N LEU A 277 -0.59 -6.22 10.14
CA LEU A 277 -0.67 -7.08 8.95
C LEU A 277 -2.11 -7.35 8.49
N ASN A 278 -3.11 -7.37 9.37
CA ASN A 278 -4.51 -7.50 8.93
C ASN A 278 -4.92 -6.32 8.03
N GLY A 279 -4.57 -5.09 8.41
CA GLY A 279 -4.77 -3.91 7.58
C GLY A 279 -3.86 -3.90 6.35
N GLY A 280 -2.59 -4.27 6.50
CA GLY A 280 -1.62 -4.35 5.40
C GLY A 280 -2.06 -5.31 4.29
N ARG A 281 -2.61 -6.48 4.65
CA ARG A 281 -3.21 -7.46 3.71
C ARG A 281 -4.34 -6.88 2.87
N ILE A 282 -5.23 -6.09 3.47
CA ILE A 282 -6.28 -5.40 2.72
C ILE A 282 -5.65 -4.38 1.78
N ASN A 283 -4.76 -3.52 2.30
CA ASN A 283 -4.20 -2.43 1.53
C ASN A 283 -3.36 -2.92 0.32
N ILE A 284 -2.57 -3.97 0.48
CA ILE A 284 -1.77 -4.56 -0.62
C ILE A 284 -2.66 -5.21 -1.68
N ALA A 285 -3.77 -5.81 -1.25
CA ALA A 285 -4.79 -6.32 -2.14
C ALA A 285 -5.47 -5.18 -2.92
N SER A 286 -5.80 -4.06 -2.26
CA SER A 286 -6.30 -2.84 -2.91
C SER A 286 -5.30 -2.26 -3.92
N CYS A 287 -4.00 -2.31 -3.62
CA CYS A 287 -2.98 -1.89 -4.58
C CYS A 287 -2.96 -2.78 -5.83
N SER A 288 -3.10 -4.10 -5.63
CA SER A 288 -3.23 -5.07 -6.74
C SER A 288 -4.47 -4.79 -7.59
N LEU A 289 -5.59 -4.47 -6.93
CA LEU A 289 -6.86 -4.14 -7.56
C LEU A 289 -6.76 -2.90 -8.45
N GLY A 290 -6.08 -1.84 -7.98
CA GLY A 290 -5.83 -0.64 -8.78
C GLY A 290 -5.02 -0.93 -10.05
N ALA A 291 -3.94 -1.70 -9.93
CA ALA A 291 -3.14 -2.12 -11.08
C ALA A 291 -3.96 -2.94 -12.10
N ALA A 292 -4.79 -3.86 -11.61
CA ALA A 292 -5.69 -4.67 -12.44
C ALA A 292 -6.77 -3.84 -13.13
N GLN A 293 -7.37 -2.86 -12.43
CA GLN A 293 -8.33 -1.92 -13.00
C GLN A 293 -7.71 -1.14 -14.16
N ALA A 294 -6.57 -0.48 -13.92
CA ALA A 294 -5.89 0.29 -14.95
C ALA A 294 -5.46 -0.59 -16.15
N SER A 295 -4.99 -1.81 -15.88
CA SER A 295 -4.59 -2.75 -16.93
C SER A 295 -5.77 -3.22 -17.79
N LEU A 296 -6.94 -3.45 -17.19
CA LEU A 296 -8.17 -3.78 -17.91
C LEU A 296 -8.62 -2.62 -18.81
N GLU A 297 -8.63 -1.39 -18.28
CA GLU A 297 -9.05 -0.20 -19.02
C GLU A 297 -8.14 0.08 -20.23
N ILE A 298 -6.82 0.04 -20.02
CA ILE A 298 -5.85 0.24 -21.10
C ILE A 298 -5.98 -0.87 -22.15
N SER A 299 -6.21 -2.12 -21.72
CA SER A 299 -6.44 -3.23 -22.64
C SER A 299 -7.71 -3.06 -23.45
N LYS A 300 -8.81 -2.60 -22.83
CA LYS A 300 -10.06 -2.31 -23.53
C LYS A 300 -9.81 -1.30 -24.66
N ASP A 301 -9.14 -0.20 -24.35
CA ASP A 301 -8.87 0.86 -25.32
C ASP A 301 -7.91 0.39 -26.43
N HIS A 302 -6.85 -0.35 -26.07
CA HIS A 302 -5.91 -0.94 -27.05
C HIS A 302 -6.63 -1.87 -28.03
N LEU A 303 -7.51 -2.74 -27.53
CA LEU A 303 -8.23 -3.70 -28.37
C LEU A 303 -9.20 -3.02 -29.35
N GLN A 304 -9.78 -1.89 -28.97
CA GLN A 304 -10.68 -1.11 -29.82
C GLN A 304 -9.93 -0.36 -30.94
N VAL A 305 -8.68 0.03 -30.70
CA VAL A 305 -7.89 0.84 -31.64
C VAL A 305 -6.99 -0.02 -32.53
N ARG A 306 -6.28 -0.99 -31.96
CA ARG A 306 -5.32 -1.82 -32.69
C ARG A 306 -6.05 -2.76 -33.65
N LYS A 307 -5.58 -2.84 -34.89
CA LYS A 307 -6.12 -3.75 -35.91
C LYS A 307 -5.11 -4.82 -36.31
N GLN A 308 -5.59 -6.03 -36.54
CA GLN A 308 -4.88 -7.14 -37.19
C GLN A 308 -5.87 -7.93 -38.05
N PHE A 309 -5.39 -8.60 -39.09
CA PHE A 309 -6.23 -9.33 -40.04
C PHE A 309 -7.43 -8.49 -40.53
N GLY A 310 -7.19 -7.20 -40.80
CA GLY A 310 -8.19 -6.27 -41.34
C GLY A 310 -9.21 -5.69 -40.35
N LYS A 311 -9.25 -6.11 -39.08
CA LYS A 311 -10.27 -5.65 -38.11
C LYS A 311 -9.69 -5.33 -36.71
N PRO A 312 -10.40 -4.55 -35.87
CA PRO A 312 -10.01 -4.32 -34.48
C PRO A 312 -9.76 -5.61 -33.71
N LEU A 313 -8.79 -5.59 -32.78
CA LEU A 313 -8.53 -6.74 -31.90
C LEU A 313 -9.73 -7.08 -31.01
N ALA A 314 -10.62 -6.11 -30.75
CA ALA A 314 -11.87 -6.30 -30.03
C ALA A 314 -12.88 -7.23 -30.75
N ASP A 315 -12.72 -7.45 -32.07
CA ASP A 315 -13.62 -8.30 -32.86
C ASP A 315 -13.21 -9.79 -32.88
N PHE A 316 -12.15 -10.14 -32.16
CA PHE A 316 -11.71 -11.53 -32.01
C PHE A 316 -12.30 -12.11 -30.73
N GLN A 317 -13.08 -13.19 -30.87
CA GLN A 317 -13.81 -13.82 -29.77
C GLN A 317 -12.92 -14.20 -28.58
N HIS A 318 -11.70 -14.69 -28.86
CA HIS A 318 -10.74 -14.99 -27.79
C HIS A 318 -10.44 -13.76 -26.92
N ASN A 319 -10.19 -12.59 -27.53
CA ASN A 319 -9.90 -11.36 -26.80
C ASN A 319 -11.12 -10.88 -26.00
N GLN A 320 -12.33 -11.01 -26.56
CA GLN A 320 -13.58 -10.71 -25.85
C GLN A 320 -13.73 -11.60 -24.60
N PHE A 321 -13.45 -12.90 -24.72
CA PHE A 321 -13.48 -13.82 -23.57
C PHE A 321 -12.42 -13.49 -22.53
N GLN A 322 -11.23 -13.04 -22.92
CA GLN A 322 -10.22 -12.58 -21.96
C GLN A 322 -10.70 -11.35 -21.20
N ILE A 323 -11.24 -10.34 -21.88
CA ILE A 323 -11.81 -9.15 -21.24
C ILE A 323 -12.94 -9.51 -20.27
N ALA A 324 -13.84 -10.42 -20.66
CA ALA A 324 -14.91 -10.90 -19.79
C ALA A 324 -14.37 -11.54 -18.51
N ARG A 325 -13.38 -12.46 -18.63
CA ARG A 325 -12.73 -13.11 -17.47
C ARG A 325 -12.01 -12.12 -16.57
N MET A 326 -11.28 -11.16 -17.16
CA MET A 326 -10.58 -10.11 -16.42
C MET A 326 -11.57 -9.27 -15.61
N ALA A 327 -12.67 -8.84 -16.23
CA ALA A 327 -13.72 -8.07 -15.56
C ALA A 327 -14.36 -8.84 -14.40
N THR A 328 -14.69 -10.13 -14.58
CA THR A 328 -15.25 -10.96 -13.50
C THR A 328 -14.31 -11.10 -12.31
N LYS A 329 -13.03 -11.41 -12.57
CA LYS A 329 -11.99 -11.52 -11.53
C LYS A 329 -11.79 -10.22 -10.77
N LEU A 330 -11.81 -9.09 -11.48
CA LEU A 330 -11.66 -7.76 -10.90
C LEU A 330 -12.79 -7.45 -9.91
N ILE A 331 -14.04 -7.71 -10.30
CA ILE A 331 -15.20 -7.46 -9.44
C ILE A 331 -15.21 -8.40 -8.23
N ALA A 332 -14.93 -9.69 -8.43
CA ALA A 332 -14.81 -10.64 -7.33
C ALA A 332 -13.73 -10.19 -6.32
N SER A 333 -12.56 -9.77 -6.80
CA SER A 333 -11.47 -9.26 -5.97
C SER A 333 -11.90 -8.03 -5.18
N ARG A 334 -12.55 -7.05 -5.83
CA ARG A 334 -13.05 -5.83 -5.19
C ARG A 334 -14.05 -6.13 -4.08
N MET A 335 -14.99 -7.04 -4.31
CA MET A 335 -15.98 -7.43 -3.30
C MET A 335 -15.31 -8.08 -2.09
N MET A 336 -14.36 -9.00 -2.31
CA MET A 336 -13.63 -9.65 -1.21
C MET A 336 -12.83 -8.66 -0.37
N ILE A 337 -12.10 -7.74 -1.03
CA ILE A 337 -11.30 -6.71 -0.36
C ILE A 337 -12.20 -5.80 0.48
N ARG A 338 -13.27 -5.26 -0.11
CA ARG A 338 -14.18 -4.34 0.61
C ARG A 338 -14.90 -5.02 1.77
N ASN A 339 -15.33 -6.27 1.59
CA ASN A 339 -15.90 -7.07 2.66
C ASN A 339 -14.90 -7.30 3.82
N ALA A 340 -13.65 -7.62 3.51
CA ALA A 340 -12.61 -7.78 4.54
C ALA A 340 -12.31 -6.46 5.26
N ALA A 341 -12.30 -5.33 4.53
CA ALA A 341 -12.10 -4.01 5.11
C ALA A 341 -13.20 -3.64 6.12
N THR A 342 -14.47 -3.82 5.74
CA THR A 342 -15.61 -3.62 6.66
C THR A 342 -15.54 -4.56 7.85
N ALA A 343 -15.28 -5.85 7.62
CA ALA A 343 -15.17 -6.82 8.71
C ALA A 343 -14.06 -6.50 9.71
N LEU A 344 -12.93 -5.95 9.23
CA LEU A 344 -11.84 -5.50 10.10
C LEU A 344 -12.24 -4.29 10.94
N GLU A 345 -12.89 -3.30 10.33
CA GLU A 345 -13.38 -2.09 11.01
C GLU A 345 -14.37 -2.45 12.13
N GLU A 346 -15.33 -3.32 11.83
CA GLU A 346 -16.38 -3.73 12.76
C GLU A 346 -15.90 -4.77 13.79
N SER A 347 -14.60 -5.12 13.78
CA SER A 347 -14.02 -6.14 14.65
C SER A 347 -14.76 -7.49 14.56
N HIS A 348 -15.27 -7.83 13.37
CA HIS A 348 -16.00 -9.07 13.12
C HIS A 348 -15.16 -10.29 13.56
N PRO A 349 -15.72 -11.32 14.22
CA PRO A 349 -14.92 -12.43 14.79
C PRO A 349 -13.98 -13.11 13.78
N ASN A 350 -14.38 -13.18 12.51
CA ASN A 350 -13.62 -13.82 11.43
C ASN A 350 -12.75 -12.84 10.60
N HIS A 351 -12.55 -11.60 11.05
CA HIS A 351 -11.85 -10.58 10.25
C HIS A 351 -10.46 -11.02 9.80
N VAL A 352 -9.69 -11.73 10.65
CA VAL A 352 -8.35 -12.24 10.30
C VAL A 352 -8.40 -13.17 9.10
N THR A 353 -9.33 -14.12 9.11
CA THR A 353 -9.55 -15.08 8.01
C THR A 353 -10.01 -14.36 6.75
N LEU A 354 -10.95 -13.43 6.87
CA LEU A 354 -11.47 -12.64 5.73
C LEU A 354 -10.38 -11.78 5.08
N CYS A 355 -9.52 -11.13 5.88
CA CYS A 355 -8.35 -10.38 5.37
C CYS A 355 -7.39 -11.30 4.61
N SER A 356 -7.15 -12.50 5.14
CA SER A 356 -6.23 -13.48 4.53
C SER A 356 -6.80 -14.04 3.22
N MET A 357 -8.09 -14.37 3.18
CA MET A 357 -8.80 -14.81 1.97
C MET A 357 -8.81 -13.72 0.89
N ALA A 358 -9.10 -12.48 1.27
CA ALA A 358 -9.11 -11.35 0.35
C ALA A 358 -7.72 -11.12 -0.26
N LYS A 359 -6.65 -11.12 0.56
CA LYS A 359 -5.28 -10.96 0.07
C LYS A 359 -4.86 -12.09 -0.85
N LEU A 360 -5.10 -13.34 -0.45
CA LEU A 360 -4.78 -14.53 -1.25
C LEU A 360 -5.44 -14.43 -2.64
N TYR A 361 -6.77 -14.36 -2.67
CA TYR A 361 -7.53 -14.38 -3.92
C TYR A 361 -7.21 -13.16 -4.80
N ALA A 362 -7.27 -11.96 -4.22
CA ALA A 362 -7.14 -10.75 -5.01
C ALA A 362 -5.74 -10.58 -5.59
N THR A 363 -4.67 -10.92 -4.86
CA THR A 363 -3.30 -10.78 -5.39
C THR A 363 -3.04 -11.73 -6.56
N GLU A 364 -3.57 -12.96 -6.52
CA GLU A 364 -3.47 -13.92 -7.64
C GLU A 364 -4.32 -13.49 -8.83
N ALA A 365 -5.60 -13.20 -8.59
CA ALA A 365 -6.52 -12.81 -9.64
C ALA A 365 -6.09 -11.51 -10.33
N CYS A 366 -5.63 -10.51 -9.57
CA CYS A 366 -5.13 -9.26 -10.12
C CYS A 366 -3.81 -9.45 -10.90
N PHE A 367 -2.89 -10.29 -10.40
CA PHE A 367 -1.68 -10.63 -11.15
C PHE A 367 -2.01 -11.29 -12.50
N GLU A 368 -2.94 -12.24 -12.52
CA GLU A 368 -3.41 -12.86 -13.76
C GLU A 368 -4.06 -11.86 -14.73
N ILE A 369 -4.85 -10.90 -14.21
CA ILE A 369 -5.42 -9.82 -15.03
C ILE A 369 -4.31 -9.01 -15.69
N VAL A 370 -3.32 -8.55 -14.93
CA VAL A 370 -2.24 -7.71 -15.48
C VAL A 370 -1.34 -8.49 -16.44
N ASN A 371 -1.06 -9.77 -16.17
CA ASN A 371 -0.34 -10.63 -17.10
C ASN A 371 -1.11 -10.86 -18.40
N THR A 372 -2.43 -11.05 -18.31
CA THR A 372 -3.30 -11.16 -19.50
C THR A 372 -3.32 -9.83 -20.27
N ALA A 373 -3.37 -8.69 -19.57
CA ALA A 373 -3.27 -7.37 -20.20
C ALA A 373 -1.97 -7.20 -20.97
N LEU A 374 -0.84 -7.66 -20.42
CA LEU A 374 0.46 -7.66 -21.12
C LEU A 374 0.35 -8.46 -22.42
N GLN A 375 -0.21 -9.67 -22.35
CA GLN A 375 -0.40 -10.54 -23.52
C GLN A 375 -1.28 -9.89 -24.60
N LEU A 376 -2.37 -9.20 -24.22
CA LEU A 376 -3.28 -8.51 -25.15
C LEU A 376 -2.61 -7.34 -25.90
N HIS A 377 -1.49 -6.83 -25.39
CA HIS A 377 -0.68 -5.80 -26.05
C HIS A 377 0.44 -6.37 -26.93
N GLY A 378 0.66 -7.68 -26.89
CA GLY A 378 1.72 -8.35 -27.64
C GLY A 378 3.10 -7.73 -27.34
N GLY A 379 3.88 -7.47 -28.39
CA GLY A 379 5.22 -6.89 -28.25
C GLY A 379 5.24 -5.56 -27.49
N TYR A 380 4.23 -4.71 -27.65
CA TYR A 380 4.15 -3.41 -26.94
C TYR A 380 3.99 -3.59 -25.44
N GLY A 381 3.30 -4.65 -25.00
CA GLY A 381 3.12 -4.95 -23.58
C GLY A 381 4.45 -5.24 -22.86
N TYR A 382 5.50 -5.60 -23.60
CA TYR A 382 6.83 -5.89 -23.07
C TYR A 382 7.77 -4.68 -23.07
N LEU A 383 7.39 -3.58 -23.73
CA LEU A 383 8.19 -2.35 -23.80
C LEU A 383 7.93 -1.47 -22.57
N LYS A 384 8.99 -0.86 -22.05
CA LYS A 384 8.94 0.08 -20.90
C LYS A 384 8.10 1.33 -21.16
N ASP A 385 7.91 1.71 -22.43
CA ASP A 385 7.02 2.81 -22.82
C ASP A 385 5.54 2.53 -22.49
N TYR A 386 5.18 1.26 -22.30
CA TYR A 386 3.84 0.85 -21.91
C TYR A 386 3.79 0.53 -20.42
N PRO A 387 2.81 1.10 -19.70
CA PRO A 387 2.76 1.01 -18.24
C PRO A 387 2.45 -0.41 -17.69
N ILE A 388 1.92 -1.30 -18.53
CA ILE A 388 1.40 -2.61 -18.10
C ILE A 388 2.51 -3.51 -17.55
N GLN A 389 3.68 -3.48 -18.17
CA GLN A 389 4.84 -4.23 -17.67
C GLN A 389 5.26 -3.77 -16.28
N GLN A 390 5.07 -2.49 -15.93
CA GLN A 390 5.43 -1.99 -14.62
C GLN A 390 4.42 -2.45 -13.58
N TYR A 391 3.13 -2.38 -13.91
CA TYR A 391 2.09 -3.00 -13.07
C TYR A 391 2.37 -4.47 -12.82
N LEU A 392 2.79 -5.23 -13.84
CA LEU A 392 3.11 -6.65 -13.71
C LEU A 392 4.27 -6.87 -12.73
N ARG A 393 5.37 -6.13 -12.91
CA ARG A 393 6.55 -6.21 -12.03
C ARG A 393 6.21 -5.80 -10.60
N ASP A 394 5.44 -4.73 -10.43
CA ASP A 394 5.11 -4.16 -9.13
C ASP A 394 4.14 -5.05 -8.34
N ILE A 395 3.11 -5.64 -8.95
CA ILE A 395 2.17 -6.47 -8.19
C ILE A 395 2.63 -7.92 -8.02
N ARG A 396 3.67 -8.37 -8.74
CA ARG A 396 4.23 -9.71 -8.54
C ARG A 396 4.67 -9.92 -7.09
N VAL A 397 5.22 -8.89 -6.45
CA VAL A 397 5.70 -8.96 -5.07
C VAL A 397 4.55 -9.00 -4.05
N HIS A 398 3.34 -8.60 -4.43
CA HIS A 398 2.18 -8.64 -3.54
C HIS A 398 1.75 -10.07 -3.16
N LEU A 399 2.09 -11.07 -3.99
CA LEU A 399 1.90 -12.48 -3.64
C LEU A 399 2.86 -12.95 -2.52
N ILE A 400 3.91 -12.18 -2.23
CA ILE A 400 4.99 -12.52 -1.29
C ILE A 400 4.87 -11.73 0.02
N LEU A 401 4.59 -10.43 -0.06
CA LEU A 401 4.59 -9.52 1.10
C LEU A 401 3.28 -9.59 1.89
N GLU A 402 3.29 -9.01 3.10
CA GLU A 402 2.17 -9.04 4.07
C GLU A 402 1.76 -10.48 4.46
N GLY A 403 2.73 -11.38 4.38
CA GLY A 403 2.57 -12.84 4.42
C GLY A 403 2.39 -13.41 3.01
N THR A 404 3.21 -14.38 2.64
CA THR A 404 3.10 -15.03 1.32
C THR A 404 1.72 -15.68 1.16
N ASN A 405 1.32 -15.98 -0.08
CA ASN A 405 0.05 -16.65 -0.31
C ASN A 405 -0.02 -18.04 0.35
N GLU A 406 1.10 -18.74 0.51
CA GLU A 406 1.20 -19.97 1.30
C GLU A 406 0.93 -19.69 2.78
N VAL A 407 1.44 -18.59 3.34
CA VAL A 407 1.11 -18.15 4.70
C VAL A 407 -0.37 -17.82 4.84
N MET A 408 -0.99 -17.19 3.83
CA MET A 408 -2.44 -16.95 3.85
C MET A 408 -3.22 -18.26 3.87
N GLN A 409 -2.82 -19.24 3.05
CA GLN A 409 -3.42 -20.58 3.06
C GLN A 409 -3.28 -21.24 4.44
N MET A 410 -2.11 -21.15 5.08
CA MET A 410 -1.92 -21.67 6.44
C MET A 410 -2.84 -21.00 7.47
N VAL A 411 -2.98 -19.67 7.43
CA VAL A 411 -3.88 -18.92 8.33
C VAL A 411 -5.33 -19.33 8.12
N ILE A 412 -5.76 -19.42 6.86
CA ILE A 412 -7.13 -19.84 6.50
C ILE A 412 -7.38 -21.29 6.96
N ALA A 413 -6.48 -22.21 6.63
CA ALA A 413 -6.61 -23.61 7.00
C ALA A 413 -6.65 -23.80 8.52
N LYS A 414 -5.81 -23.06 9.27
CA LYS A 414 -5.82 -23.09 10.74
C LYS A 414 -7.19 -22.69 11.31
N ASP A 415 -7.82 -21.65 10.77
CA ASP A 415 -9.14 -21.23 11.24
C ASP A 415 -10.26 -22.19 10.84
N ILE A 416 -10.28 -22.67 9.58
CA ILE A 416 -11.33 -23.56 9.08
C ILE A 416 -11.28 -24.92 9.79
N LEU A 417 -10.08 -25.49 9.98
CA LEU A 417 -9.90 -26.79 10.62
C LEU A 417 -9.81 -26.70 12.15
N LYS A 418 -9.78 -25.49 12.71
CA LYS A 418 -9.64 -25.22 14.16
C LYS A 418 -8.44 -25.93 14.79
N PHE A 419 -7.32 -26.02 14.06
CA PHE A 419 -6.07 -26.52 14.65
C PHE A 419 -5.65 -25.59 15.80
N LYS A 420 -5.39 -26.18 16.98
CA LYS A 420 -4.86 -25.43 18.12
C LYS A 420 -3.40 -25.06 17.88
#